data_AF-A0A847WB09-F1
#
_entry.id   AF-A0A847WB09-F1
#
_cell.length_a   1.000
_cell.length_b   1.000
_cell.length_c   1.000
_cell.angle_alpha   90.00
_cell.angle_beta   90.00
_cell.angle_gamma   90.00
#
_symmetry.space_group_name_H-M   'P 1'
#
loop_
_entity.id
_entity.type
_entity.pdbx_description
1 polymer ?
#
loop_
_entity_poly.entity_id
_entity_poly.type
_entity_poly.pdbx_seq_one_letter_code
_entity_poly.pdbx_strand_id
1 'polypeptide(L)'
;MHMADALLSPAVGGTMLAASAAAVAYSAVKVKKDELNDKKLPVMAVAGAFVFAAQMINFTIPGTGSSGHIGGGMLLCALLGGAPALLSLAAVLIIQCLFFADGGLLALGSNIFNIGVIPCLIVYPLIYKPIVRKKLSIGRISAAAVISTVI
;
A
#
# COMPACT_ATOMS: atom_id res chain seq x y z
N MET A 1 6.79 -4.39 -4.94
CA MET A 1 8.21 -4.45 -5.30
C MET A 1 8.86 -3.22 -4.74
N HIS A 2 9.88 -3.36 -3.90
CA HIS A 2 10.65 -2.23 -3.39
C HIS A 2 11.75 -1.86 -4.37
N MET A 3 11.81 -0.58 -4.73
CA MET A 3 12.89 -0.01 -5.52
C MET A 3 14.00 0.51 -4.61
N ALA A 4 15.25 0.29 -5.02
CA ALA A 4 16.43 0.88 -4.41
C ALA A 4 16.70 2.29 -4.99
N ASP A 5 17.45 3.11 -4.24
CA ASP A 5 17.77 4.49 -4.62
C ASP A 5 18.53 4.59 -5.95
N ALA A 6 19.37 3.60 -6.26
CA ALA A 6 20.16 3.55 -7.48
C ALA A 6 19.33 3.51 -8.78
N LEU A 7 18.04 3.20 -8.69
CA LEU A 7 17.14 3.07 -9.85
C LEU A 7 16.45 4.38 -10.23
N LEU A 8 16.54 5.42 -9.39
CA LEU A 8 15.77 6.65 -9.56
C LEU A 8 16.68 7.86 -9.63
N SER A 9 16.39 8.75 -10.57
CA SER A 9 17.00 10.08 -10.55
C SER A 9 16.43 10.90 -9.39
N PRO A 10 17.21 11.83 -8.81
CA PRO A 10 16.71 12.70 -7.74
C PRO A 10 15.44 13.46 -8.09
N ALA A 11 15.29 13.85 -9.36
CA ALA A 11 14.09 14.50 -9.86
C ALA A 11 12.85 13.60 -9.78
N VAL A 12 12.97 12.32 -10.19
CA VAL A 12 11.85 11.37 -10.12
C VAL A 12 11.55 10.99 -8.66
N GLY A 13 12.58 10.74 -7.85
CA GLY A 13 12.38 10.45 -6.43
C GLY A 13 11.68 11.60 -5.69
N GLY A 14 12.12 12.85 -5.91
CA GLY A 14 11.51 14.03 -5.31
C GLY A 14 10.06 14.27 -5.74
N THR A 15 9.76 14.10 -7.04
CA THR A 15 8.39 14.26 -7.56
C THR A 15 7.45 13.18 -7.02
N MET A 16 7.90 11.92 -6.97
CA MET A 16 7.10 10.82 -6.40
C MET A 16 6.92 10.95 -4.90
N LEU A 17 7.93 11.47 -4.18
CA LEU A 17 7.80 11.78 -2.76
C LEU A 17 6.73 12.84 -2.53
N ALA A 18 6.73 13.92 -3.31
CA ALA A 18 5.71 14.97 -3.23
C ALA A 18 4.30 14.42 -3.54
N ALA A 19 4.17 13.63 -4.60
CA ALA A 19 2.89 13.02 -5.00
C ALA A 19 2.35 12.07 -3.91
N SER A 20 3.20 11.18 -3.39
CA SER A 20 2.83 10.24 -2.33
C SER A 20 2.53 10.96 -1.01
N ALA A 21 3.29 11.98 -0.65
CA ALA A 21 3.01 12.80 0.52
C ALA A 21 1.64 13.48 0.42
N ALA A 22 1.28 14.01 -0.75
CA ALA A 22 -0.04 14.58 -0.99
C ALA A 22 -1.16 13.53 -0.85
N ALA A 23 -0.96 12.31 -1.37
CA ALA A 23 -1.94 11.22 -1.25
C ALA A 23 -2.12 10.75 0.20
N VAL A 24 -1.03 10.67 0.96
CA VAL A 24 -1.04 10.33 2.40
C VAL A 24 -1.73 11.43 3.19
N ALA A 25 -1.40 12.71 2.94
CA ALA A 25 -2.04 13.85 3.59
C ALA A 25 -3.55 13.90 3.30
N TYR A 26 -3.95 13.71 2.04
CA TYR A 26 -5.36 13.59 1.66
C TYR A 26 -6.05 12.46 2.42
N SER A 27 -5.41 11.29 2.52
CA SER A 27 -5.97 10.13 3.22
C SER A 27 -6.10 10.40 4.71
N ALA A 28 -5.12 11.05 5.34
CA ALA A 28 -5.19 11.45 6.75
C ALA A 28 -6.36 12.42 7.00
N VAL A 29 -6.54 13.43 6.15
CA VAL A 29 -7.66 14.37 6.24
C VAL A 29 -8.99 13.66 6.07
N LYS A 30 -9.10 12.77 5.08
CA LYS A 30 -10.33 12.02 4.82
C LYS A 30 -10.70 11.11 5.99
N VAL A 31 -9.72 10.39 6.52
CA VAL A 31 -9.87 9.50 7.66
C VAL A 31 -10.28 10.25 8.93
N LYS A 32 -9.76 11.48 9.12
CA LYS A 32 -10.20 12.38 10.20
C LYS A 32 -11.64 12.87 10.01
N LYS A 33 -12.04 13.22 8.78
CA LYS A 33 -13.40 13.68 8.44
C LYS A 33 -14.44 12.57 8.58
N ASP A 34 -14.10 11.35 8.20
CA ASP A 34 -14.98 10.18 8.28
C ASP A 34 -15.11 9.62 9.71
N GLU A 35 -14.62 10.36 10.73
CA GLU A 35 -14.56 9.98 12.15
C GLU A 35 -14.06 8.56 12.35
N LEU A 36 -12.73 8.39 12.34
CA LEU A 36 -12.12 7.12 12.72
C LEU A 36 -12.70 6.63 14.05
N ASN A 37 -13.52 5.58 13.97
CA ASN A 37 -14.00 4.89 15.15
C ASN A 37 -12.78 4.43 15.95
N ASP A 38 -12.75 4.70 17.26
CA ASP A 38 -11.64 4.32 18.15
C ASP A 38 -11.27 2.83 18.05
N LYS A 39 -12.23 1.98 17.64
CA LYS A 39 -12.01 0.55 17.40
C LYS A 39 -11.24 0.22 16.11
N LYS A 40 -11.21 1.11 15.12
CA LYS A 40 -10.51 0.88 13.84
C LYS A 40 -9.00 1.07 13.96
N LEU A 41 -8.53 1.99 14.78
CA LEU A 41 -7.10 2.29 14.90
C LEU A 41 -6.27 1.06 15.35
N PRO A 42 -6.69 0.26 16.35
CA PRO A 42 -6.00 -1.00 16.67
C PRO A 42 -5.98 -1.99 15.51
N VAL A 43 -7.06 -2.10 14.74
CA VAL A 43 -7.13 -3.00 13.58
C VAL A 43 -6.17 -2.53 12.48
N MET A 44 -6.06 -1.23 12.26
CA MET A 44 -5.08 -0.65 11.31
C MET A 44 -3.64 -1.01 11.69
N ALA A 45 -3.32 -0.95 12.98
CA ALA A 45 -1.98 -1.26 13.48
C ALA A 45 -1.66 -2.76 13.37
N VAL A 46 -2.56 -3.63 13.84
CA VAL A 46 -2.35 -5.09 13.82
C VAL A 46 -2.32 -5.62 12.38
N ALA A 47 -3.24 -5.17 11.53
CA ALA A 47 -3.24 -5.57 10.12
C ALA A 47 -2.00 -5.04 9.39
N GLY A 48 -1.56 -3.81 9.70
CA GLY A 48 -0.31 -3.24 9.19
C GLY A 48 0.91 -4.07 9.60
N ALA A 49 1.01 -4.46 10.88
CA ALA A 49 2.10 -5.30 11.37
C ALA A 49 2.11 -6.69 10.71
N PHE A 50 0.94 -7.28 10.46
CA PHE A 50 0.82 -8.53 9.70
C PHE A 50 1.33 -8.35 8.26
N VAL A 51 0.91 -7.27 7.57
CA VAL A 51 1.40 -6.98 6.21
C VAL A 51 2.90 -6.74 6.20
N PHE A 52 3.44 -6.00 7.16
CA PHE A 52 4.89 -5.81 7.32
C PHE A 52 5.60 -7.16 7.41
N ALA A 53 5.17 -8.04 8.32
CA ALA A 53 5.80 -9.35 8.50
C ALA A 53 5.72 -10.21 7.23
N ALA A 54 4.59 -10.18 6.52
CA ALA A 54 4.42 -10.89 5.24
C ALA A 54 5.31 -10.30 4.12
N GLN A 55 5.53 -8.99 4.12
CA GLN A 55 6.39 -8.31 3.14
C GLN A 55 7.88 -8.57 3.37
N MET A 56 8.30 -8.79 4.63
CA MET A 56 9.68 -9.18 4.95
C MET A 56 10.07 -10.55 4.39
N ILE A 57 9.08 -11.36 3.97
CA ILE A 57 9.31 -12.52 3.10
C ILE A 57 9.47 -11.98 1.67
N ASN A 58 10.62 -11.35 1.41
CA ASN A 58 10.97 -10.80 0.12
C ASN A 58 12.04 -11.66 -0.57
N PHE A 59 12.11 -11.51 -1.89
CA PHE A 59 13.10 -12.15 -2.74
C PHE A 59 13.75 -11.10 -3.62
N THR A 60 15.07 -11.10 -3.70
CA THR A 60 15.80 -10.22 -4.61
C THR A 60 15.58 -10.67 -6.05
N ILE A 61 15.26 -9.73 -6.94
CA ILE A 61 15.12 -10.00 -8.37
C ILE A 61 16.48 -9.70 -9.04
N PRO A 62 17.25 -10.72 -9.46
CA PRO A 62 18.60 -10.52 -9.98
C PRO A 62 18.62 -9.53 -11.16
N GLY A 63 19.61 -8.64 -11.17
CA GLY A 63 19.82 -7.68 -12.27
C GLY A 63 18.93 -6.44 -12.28
N THR A 64 17.92 -6.34 -11.40
CA THR A 64 16.99 -5.20 -11.39
C THR A 64 17.27 -4.19 -10.27
N GLY A 65 18.06 -4.55 -9.25
CA GLY A 65 18.21 -3.74 -8.04
C GLY A 65 16.92 -3.59 -7.21
N SER A 66 15.93 -4.47 -7.43
CA SER A 66 14.61 -4.46 -6.79
C SER A 66 14.35 -5.77 -6.03
N SER A 67 13.40 -5.74 -5.10
CA SER A 67 12.85 -6.93 -4.45
C SER A 67 11.39 -7.19 -4.84
N GLY A 68 11.02 -8.46 -4.91
CA GLY A 68 9.65 -8.95 -5.06
C GLY A 68 9.11 -9.49 -3.73
N HIS A 69 7.85 -9.21 -3.42
CA HIS A 69 7.19 -9.65 -2.20
C HIS A 69 5.66 -9.57 -2.35
N ILE A 70 4.93 -10.05 -1.34
CA ILE A 70 3.47 -9.94 -1.27
C ILE A 70 3.09 -8.46 -1.09
N GLY A 71 2.24 -7.92 -1.96
CA GLY A 71 1.88 -6.49 -1.92
C GLY A 71 1.12 -6.06 -0.67
N GLY A 72 0.16 -6.85 -0.20
CA GLY A 72 -0.61 -6.60 1.03
C GLY A 72 -1.63 -5.45 0.96
N GLY A 73 -1.53 -4.54 -0.02
CA GLY A 73 -2.41 -3.37 -0.12
C GLY A 73 -3.88 -3.71 -0.33
N MET A 74 -4.20 -4.67 -1.20
CA MET A 74 -5.59 -5.10 -1.40
C MET A 74 -6.20 -5.78 -0.17
N LEU A 75 -5.41 -6.56 0.57
CA LEU A 75 -5.83 -7.16 1.83
C LEU A 75 -6.21 -6.08 2.85
N LEU A 76 -5.35 -5.07 3.03
CA LEU A 76 -5.63 -3.95 3.93
C LEU A 76 -6.86 -3.16 3.48
N CYS A 77 -7.04 -2.95 2.18
CA CYS A 77 -8.23 -2.25 1.67
C CYS A 77 -9.52 -3.04 1.89
N ALA A 78 -9.48 -4.36 1.76
CA ALA A 78 -10.63 -5.21 2.04
C ALA A 78 -11.05 -5.15 3.51
N LEU A 79 -10.10 -5.01 4.44
CA LEU A 79 -10.35 -4.95 5.89
C LEU A 79 -10.69 -3.54 6.39
N LEU A 80 -9.96 -2.52 5.92
CA LEU A 80 -9.97 -1.18 6.50
C LEU A 80 -10.63 -0.12 5.59
N GLY A 81 -10.70 -0.40 4.30
CA GLY A 81 -11.00 0.57 3.25
C GLY A 81 -9.76 1.31 2.73
N GLY A 82 -9.89 2.00 1.60
CA GLY A 82 -8.75 2.57 0.86
C GLY A 82 -7.89 3.56 1.65
N ALA A 83 -8.48 4.63 2.20
CA ALA A 83 -7.69 5.67 2.88
C ALA A 83 -7.00 5.19 4.18
N PRO A 84 -7.67 4.46 5.10
CA PRO A 84 -7.00 3.85 6.24
C PRO A 84 -5.91 2.85 5.85
N ALA A 85 -6.14 2.04 4.80
CA ALA A 85 -5.15 1.09 4.31
C ALA A 85 -3.89 1.77 3.78
N LEU A 86 -4.03 2.89 3.06
CA LEU A 86 -2.87 3.67 2.59
C LEU A 86 -2.04 4.18 3.76
N LEU A 87 -2.66 4.68 4.82
CA LEU A 87 -1.93 5.17 6.00
C LEU A 87 -1.15 4.03 6.69
N SER A 88 -1.78 2.86 6.86
CA SER A 88 -1.11 1.68 7.39
C SER A 88 0.09 1.26 6.50
N LEU A 89 -0.09 1.19 5.18
CA LEU A 89 1.00 0.84 4.26
C LEU A 89 2.13 1.87 4.25
N ALA A 90 1.80 3.16 4.27
CA ALA A 90 2.81 4.21 4.31
C ALA A 90 3.68 4.08 5.56
N ALA A 91 3.08 3.84 6.73
CA ALA A 91 3.83 3.59 7.96
C ALA A 91 4.73 2.35 7.86
N VAL A 92 4.21 1.24 7.30
CA VAL A 92 4.97 0.01 7.06
C VAL A 92 6.18 0.25 6.15
N LEU A 93 5.98 0.91 5.01
CA LEU A 93 7.05 1.21 4.04
C LEU A 93 8.11 2.16 4.61
N ILE A 94 7.70 3.12 5.44
CA ILE A 94 8.63 4.00 6.16
C ILE A 94 9.51 3.19 7.12
N ILE A 95 8.91 2.28 7.90
CA ILE A 95 9.65 1.43 8.84
C ILE A 95 10.62 0.52 8.08
N GLN A 96 10.17 -0.11 6.98
CA GLN A 96 11.00 -0.98 6.13
C GLN A 96 12.22 -0.23 5.57
N CYS A 97 12.00 0.98 5.07
CA CYS A 97 13.07 1.81 4.54
C CYS A 97 14.08 2.23 5.63
N LEU A 98 13.60 2.69 6.79
CA LEU A 98 14.45 3.25 7.84
C LEU A 98 15.17 2.20 8.70
N PHE A 99 14.50 1.10 9.05
CA PHE A 99 15.02 0.12 10.02
C PHE A 99 15.52 -1.17 9.38
N PHE A 100 14.99 -1.55 8.21
CA PHE A 100 15.29 -2.82 7.56
C PHE A 100 16.07 -2.65 6.25
N ALA A 101 16.32 -1.41 5.82
CA ALA A 101 16.93 -1.09 4.53
C ALA A 101 16.25 -1.80 3.34
N ASP A 102 14.96 -2.11 3.45
CA ASP A 102 14.16 -2.76 2.40
C ASP A 102 13.48 -1.67 1.55
N GLY A 103 14.25 -1.16 0.60
CA GLY A 103 13.91 -0.03 -0.26
C GLY A 103 14.67 1.24 0.09
N GLY A 104 14.83 2.11 -0.91
CA GLY A 104 15.61 3.32 -0.79
C GLY A 104 14.84 4.53 -0.23
N LEU A 105 15.56 5.50 0.35
CA LEU A 105 14.98 6.74 0.89
C LEU A 105 14.51 7.69 -0.21
N LEU A 106 15.31 7.84 -1.26
CA LEU A 106 14.93 8.58 -2.46
C LEU A 106 13.79 7.86 -3.20
N ALA A 107 13.78 6.53 -3.14
CA ALA A 107 12.74 5.68 -3.71
C ALA A 107 11.46 5.56 -2.86
N LEU A 108 11.46 6.05 -1.61
CA LEU A 108 10.34 5.89 -0.67
C LEU A 108 9.03 6.42 -1.24
N GLY A 109 9.08 7.59 -1.89
CA GLY A 109 7.92 8.18 -2.57
C GLY A 109 7.33 7.25 -3.62
N SER A 110 8.19 6.68 -4.47
CA SER A 110 7.80 5.75 -5.54
C SER A 110 7.27 4.42 -4.97
N ASN A 111 7.87 3.92 -3.89
CA ASN A 111 7.43 2.70 -3.20
C ASN A 111 6.04 2.89 -2.58
N ILE A 112 5.80 4.01 -1.89
CA ILE A 112 4.46 4.37 -1.36
C ILE A 112 3.46 4.52 -2.49
N PHE A 113 3.87 5.12 -3.61
CA PHE A 113 2.97 5.31 -4.75
C PHE A 113 2.52 3.97 -5.33
N ASN A 114 3.48 3.09 -5.63
CA ASN A 114 3.21 1.82 -6.30
C ASN A 114 2.53 0.79 -5.39
N ILE A 115 3.01 0.64 -4.16
CA ILE A 115 2.52 -0.40 -3.23
C ILE A 115 1.33 0.10 -2.40
N GLY A 116 1.19 1.41 -2.23
CA GLY A 116 0.12 2.03 -1.45
C GLY A 116 -0.91 2.76 -2.33
N VAL A 117 -0.52 3.85 -2.97
CA VAL A 117 -1.47 4.79 -3.61
C VAL A 117 -2.28 4.10 -4.70
N ILE A 118 -1.63 3.41 -5.64
CA ILE A 118 -2.31 2.71 -6.74
C ILE A 118 -3.32 1.67 -6.21
N PRO A 119 -2.92 0.68 -5.39
CA PRO A 119 -3.88 -0.32 -4.93
C PRO A 119 -4.98 0.28 -4.04
N CYS A 120 -4.64 1.21 -3.15
CA CYS A 120 -5.58 1.72 -2.15
C CYS A 120 -6.56 2.77 -2.67
N LEU A 121 -6.09 3.70 -3.50
CA LEU A 121 -6.89 4.84 -3.96
C LEU A 121 -7.41 4.67 -5.39
N ILE A 122 -6.85 3.76 -6.19
CA ILE A 122 -7.26 3.55 -7.58
C ILE A 122 -7.94 2.19 -7.72
N VAL A 123 -7.20 1.09 -7.52
CA VAL A 123 -7.69 -0.28 -7.79
C VAL A 123 -8.83 -0.65 -6.85
N TYR A 124 -8.70 -0.40 -5.55
CA TYR A 124 -9.75 -0.74 -4.58
C TYR A 124 -11.11 -0.08 -4.89
N PRO A 125 -11.22 1.25 -5.04
CA PRO A 125 -12.52 1.87 -5.30
C PRO A 125 -13.06 1.62 -6.72
N LEU A 126 -12.21 1.43 -7.72
CA LEU A 126 -12.64 1.28 -9.13
C LEU A 126 -12.93 -0.17 -9.53
N ILE A 127 -12.23 -1.14 -8.93
CA ILE A 127 -12.31 -2.55 -9.34
C ILE A 127 -12.89 -3.40 -8.22
N TYR A 128 -12.22 -3.44 -7.07
CA TYR A 128 -12.62 -4.36 -5.98
C TYR A 128 -13.99 -4.01 -5.39
N LYS A 129 -14.18 -2.75 -4.99
CA LYS A 129 -15.39 -2.30 -4.29
C LYS A 129 -16.66 -2.48 -5.15
N PRO A 130 -16.69 -2.14 -6.46
CA PRO A 130 -17.88 -2.37 -7.29
C PRO A 130 -18.26 -3.84 -7.46
N ILE A 131 -17.27 -4.75 -7.55
CA ILE A 131 -17.51 -6.19 -7.70
C ILE A 131 -18.14 -6.77 -6.43
N VAL A 132 -17.60 -6.41 -5.26
CA VAL A 132 -18.03 -6.97 -3.97
C VAL A 132 -19.32 -6.32 -3.46
N ARG A 133 -19.57 -5.03 -3.76
CA ARG A 133 -20.74 -4.27 -3.25
C ARG A 133 -22.09 -4.85 -3.67
N LYS A 134 -22.17 -5.58 -4.80
CA LYS A 134 -23.45 -6.12 -5.30
C LYS A 134 -23.94 -7.36 -4.54
N LYS A 135 -23.04 -8.20 -4.02
CA LYS A 135 -23.35 -9.41 -3.23
C LYS A 135 -22.06 -9.93 -2.62
N LEU A 136 -22.03 -10.10 -1.30
CA LEU A 136 -20.96 -10.81 -0.62
C LEU A 136 -21.12 -12.31 -0.90
N SER A 137 -20.24 -12.86 -1.72
CA SER A 137 -20.13 -14.29 -1.96
C SER A 137 -18.65 -14.62 -2.13
N ILE A 138 -18.25 -15.81 -1.68
CA ILE A 138 -16.86 -16.29 -1.76
C ILE A 138 -16.34 -16.16 -3.20
N GLY A 139 -17.12 -16.60 -4.20
CA GLY A 139 -16.72 -16.48 -5.61
C GLY A 139 -16.46 -15.05 -6.08
N ARG A 140 -17.26 -14.06 -5.63
CA ARG A 140 -17.03 -12.65 -6.00
C ARG A 140 -15.84 -12.04 -5.27
N ILE A 141 -15.62 -12.40 -4.01
CA ILE A 141 -14.45 -11.93 -3.25
C ILE A 141 -13.18 -12.50 -3.88
N SER A 142 -13.15 -13.80 -4.19
CA SER A 142 -12.04 -14.44 -4.88
C SER A 142 -11.78 -13.83 -6.25
N ALA A 143 -12.82 -13.64 -7.08
CA ALA A 143 -12.67 -13.01 -8.38
C ALA A 143 -12.19 -11.55 -8.27
N ALA A 144 -12.76 -10.76 -7.35
CA ALA A 144 -12.34 -9.38 -7.13
C ALA A 144 -10.87 -9.31 -6.69
N ALA A 145 -10.43 -10.20 -5.80
CA ALA A 145 -9.05 -10.25 -5.33
C ALA A 145 -8.07 -10.60 -6.46
N VAL A 146 -8.39 -11.60 -7.28
CA VAL A 146 -7.56 -11.99 -8.43
C VAL A 146 -7.49 -10.85 -9.45
N ILE A 147 -8.65 -10.32 -9.88
CA ILE A 147 -8.71 -9.26 -10.90
C ILE A 147 -7.98 -8.00 -10.41
N SER A 148 -8.14 -7.62 -9.15
CA SER A 148 -7.48 -6.44 -8.57
C SER A 148 -5.98 -6.62 -8.35
N THR A 149 -5.45 -7.84 -8.45
CA THR A 149 -4.01 -8.10 -8.31
C THR A 149 -3.33 -8.20 -9.67
N VAL A 150 -4.08 -8.58 -10.70
CA VAL A 150 -3.59 -8.69 -12.09
C VAL A 150 -3.55 -7.33 -12.79
N ILE A 151 -4.44 -6.41 -12.41
CA ILE A 151 -4.54 -5.03 -12.94
C ILE A 151 -3.77 -4.07 -12.02
#